data_AF-A0A948CXN2-F1
#
_entry.id   AF-A0A948CXN2-F1
#
_cell.length_a   1.000
_cell.length_b   1.000
_cell.length_c   1.000
_cell.angle_alpha   90.00
_cell.angle_beta   90.00
_cell.angle_gamma   90.00
#
_symmetry.space_group_name_H-M   'P 1'
#
loop_
_entity.id
_entity.type
_entity.pdbx_description
1 polymer ?
#
loop_
_entity_poly.entity_id
_entity_poly.type
_entity_poly.pdbx_seq_one_letter_code
_entity_poly.pdbx_strand_id
1 'polypeptide(L)'
;LKKIKRFEIYQRFLGYASSQEAEKEELLSPEDKVILDSAATRKIIGYLASQLNKVVSLNSHLELDLGVDSLGRVELGSGLESILSIEIPQELIDSVLTVKELIIQIERLSRASAALVVSPEQKTWNQILNQKPPDELLDKIKLNYGLLDKLLTLIFKALFEGFFRVFYSLRVSGRRNIPPSGPYIFCPNHASFYDGFILLSSVPFKCAINLFFIGHAKIFQRPLIKWAVKVARLISIDPVDHLSESLQASRFVLGKNKVICIFPEGARSIAGYVEEFKKGVGILAKELNIPLLPVYIKGSEFAWPRTRKFPRIHPLRIIFGKPVLWHDLGSDYEGIVEGLRKEIIKLKNQSDSKKR
;
A
#
# COMPACT_ATOMS: atom_id res chain seq x y z
N LEU A 1 75.15 2.53 2.72
CA LEU A 1 73.70 2.71 2.41
C LEU A 1 72.91 1.67 3.23
N LYS A 2 72.28 2.09 4.34
CA LYS A 2 71.56 1.17 5.24
C LYS A 2 70.30 0.65 4.54
N LYS A 3 70.14 -0.69 4.47
CA LYS A 3 68.93 -1.36 3.96
C LYS A 3 67.76 -1.04 4.89
N ILE A 4 66.84 -0.21 4.41
CA ILE A 4 65.58 0.11 5.09
C ILE A 4 64.72 -1.16 5.09
N LYS A 5 64.16 -1.53 6.25
CA LYS A 5 63.30 -2.71 6.35
C LYS A 5 61.93 -2.40 5.76
N ARG A 6 61.33 -3.36 5.05
CA ARG A 6 60.04 -3.22 4.32
C ARG A 6 58.90 -2.64 5.17
N PHE A 7 58.93 -2.86 6.49
CA PHE A 7 57.97 -2.31 7.45
C PHE A 7 58.12 -0.79 7.68
N GLU A 8 59.34 -0.25 7.63
CA GLU A 8 59.59 1.20 7.75
C GLU A 8 59.15 1.96 6.50
N ILE A 9 59.20 1.32 5.32
CA ILE A 9 58.63 1.87 4.07
C ILE A 9 57.11 1.97 4.19
N TYR A 10 56.46 0.94 4.75
CA TYR A 10 55.01 0.92 4.96
C TYR A 10 54.56 1.96 5.98
N GLN A 11 55.30 2.12 7.08
CA GLN A 11 55.05 3.16 8.09
C GLN A 11 55.28 4.57 7.55
N ARG A 12 56.29 4.80 6.69
CA ARG A 12 56.48 6.08 6.00
C ARG A 12 55.38 6.34 4.97
N PHE A 13 54.93 5.32 4.25
CA PHE A 13 53.83 5.45 3.29
C PHE A 13 52.50 5.75 3.98
N LEU A 14 52.23 5.10 5.12
CA LEU A 14 51.08 5.40 5.99
C LEU A 14 51.21 6.77 6.66
N GLY A 15 52.41 7.18 7.06
CA GLY A 15 52.68 8.52 7.57
C GLY A 15 52.42 9.59 6.51
N TYR A 16 52.87 9.36 5.26
CA TYR A 16 52.63 10.21 4.10
C TYR A 16 51.15 10.25 3.69
N ALA A 17 50.46 9.10 3.75
CA ALA A 17 49.03 8.98 3.53
C ALA A 17 48.23 9.68 4.63
N SER A 18 48.62 9.54 5.91
CA SER A 18 47.96 10.22 7.03
C SER A 18 48.22 11.73 7.03
N SER A 19 49.38 12.19 6.55
CA SER A 19 49.64 13.62 6.34
C SER A 19 48.85 14.20 5.17
N GLN A 20 48.54 13.40 4.14
CA GLN A 20 47.62 13.80 3.07
C GLN A 20 46.14 13.68 3.45
N GLU A 21 45.78 12.73 4.33
CA GLU A 21 44.43 12.60 4.90
C GLU A 21 44.14 13.72 5.91
N ALA A 22 45.14 14.17 6.67
CA ALA A 22 45.02 15.30 7.59
C ALA A 22 45.02 16.68 6.90
N GLU A 23 45.60 16.81 5.70
CA GLU A 23 45.52 18.04 4.87
C GLU A 23 44.29 18.10 3.95
N LYS A 24 43.46 17.04 3.90
CA LYS A 24 42.20 16.98 3.12
C LYS A 24 40.94 16.80 3.98
N GLU A 25 40.97 17.19 5.25
CA GLU A 25 39.74 17.67 5.90
C GLU A 25 39.40 19.04 5.31
N GLU A 26 38.86 19.05 4.10
CA GLU A 26 38.23 20.22 3.51
C GLU A 26 37.16 20.71 4.49
N LEU A 27 37.34 21.95 4.96
CA LEU A 27 36.34 22.67 5.73
C LEU A 27 35.02 22.70 4.95
N LEU A 28 34.12 21.77 5.28
CA LEU A 28 32.77 21.72 4.74
C LEU A 28 32.09 23.06 4.98
N SER A 29 31.69 23.75 3.91
CA SER A 29 30.89 24.97 3.99
C SER A 29 29.57 24.68 4.73
N PRO A 30 28.96 25.64 5.44
CA PRO A 30 27.61 25.49 5.99
C PRO A 30 26.59 25.00 4.94
N GLU A 31 26.79 25.34 3.67
CA GLU A 31 25.96 24.87 2.54
C GLU A 31 26.17 23.38 2.24
N ASP A 32 27.40 22.87 2.38
CA ASP A 32 27.73 21.45 2.12
C ASP A 32 27.11 20.53 3.19
N LYS A 33 27.00 21.01 4.43
CA LYS A 33 26.30 20.29 5.51
C LYS A 33 24.79 20.17 5.25
N VAL A 34 24.17 21.19 4.68
CA VAL A 34 22.74 21.18 4.32
C VAL A 34 22.49 20.21 3.16
N ILE A 35 23.40 20.15 2.18
CA ILE A 35 23.32 19.21 1.05
C ILE A 35 23.44 17.75 1.52
N LEU A 36 24.31 17.48 2.50
CA LEU A 36 24.52 16.12 3.05
C LEU A 36 23.33 15.58 3.86
N ASP A 37 22.50 16.45 4.45
CA ASP A 37 21.36 16.04 5.28
C ASP A 37 20.16 15.52 4.46
N SER A 38 20.14 15.79 3.16
CA SER A 38 19.11 15.32 2.23
C SER A 38 19.10 13.78 2.11
N ALA A 39 17.89 13.19 2.17
CA ALA A 39 17.69 11.75 1.99
C ALA A 39 18.09 11.28 0.58
N ALA A 40 18.01 12.16 -0.42
CA ALA A 40 18.45 11.88 -1.78
C ALA A 40 19.98 11.81 -1.85
N THR A 41 20.68 12.75 -1.21
CA THR A 41 22.15 12.78 -1.13
C THR A 41 22.71 11.50 -0.53
N ARG A 42 22.13 11.02 0.57
CA ARG A 42 22.54 9.74 1.19
C ARG A 42 22.38 8.53 0.27
N LYS A 43 21.30 8.49 -0.52
CA LYS A 43 21.08 7.42 -1.52
C LYS A 43 22.09 7.49 -2.66
N ILE A 44 22.36 8.69 -3.19
CA ILE A 44 23.30 8.89 -4.31
C ILE A 44 24.73 8.52 -3.87
N ILE A 45 25.18 9.03 -2.72
CA ILE A 45 26.51 8.70 -2.18
C ILE A 45 26.62 7.21 -1.87
N GLY A 46 25.59 6.61 -1.26
CA GLY A 46 25.56 5.17 -0.97
C GLY A 46 25.63 4.31 -2.24
N TYR A 47 24.92 4.71 -3.30
CA TYR A 47 24.97 4.05 -4.60
C TYR A 47 26.37 4.12 -5.22
N LEU A 48 26.93 5.33 -5.32
CA LEU A 48 28.27 5.56 -5.87
C LEU A 48 29.34 4.77 -5.11
N ALA A 49 29.30 4.78 -3.78
CA ALA A 49 30.24 4.03 -2.96
C ALA A 49 30.13 2.52 -3.17
N SER A 50 28.90 2.00 -3.34
CA SER A 50 28.65 0.57 -3.54
C SER A 50 29.09 0.06 -4.91
N GLN A 51 28.95 0.87 -5.97
CA GLN A 51 29.29 0.47 -7.33
C GLN A 51 30.78 0.65 -7.63
N LEU A 52 31.40 1.71 -7.09
CA LEU A 52 32.75 2.11 -7.49
C LEU A 52 33.84 1.64 -6.52
N ASN A 53 33.46 1.08 -5.36
CA ASN A 53 34.37 0.57 -4.32
C ASN A 53 35.51 1.57 -3.95
N LYS A 54 35.19 2.86 -3.99
CA LYS A 54 36.09 4.00 -3.74
C LYS A 54 35.50 4.93 -2.69
N VAL A 55 36.36 5.68 -2.01
CA VAL A 55 35.92 6.74 -1.09
C VAL A 55 35.34 7.89 -1.92
N VAL A 56 34.06 8.16 -1.74
CA VAL A 56 33.32 9.19 -2.47
C VAL A 56 33.22 10.44 -1.61
N SER A 57 33.78 11.55 -2.09
CA SER A 57 33.62 12.88 -1.48
C SER A 57 32.77 13.79 -2.39
N LEU A 58 32.21 14.87 -1.84
CA LEU A 58 31.41 15.82 -2.62
C LEU A 58 32.21 16.45 -3.77
N ASN A 59 33.50 16.70 -3.56
CA ASN A 59 34.37 17.31 -4.56
C ASN A 59 35.05 16.28 -5.47
N SER A 60 34.76 14.98 -5.31
CA SER A 60 35.30 13.94 -6.18
C SER A 60 34.84 14.14 -7.62
N HIS A 61 35.78 14.15 -8.54
CA HIS A 61 35.53 14.21 -9.97
C HIS A 61 35.10 12.82 -10.47
N LEU A 62 33.99 12.74 -11.21
CA LEU A 62 33.39 11.49 -11.67
C LEU A 62 34.36 10.69 -12.55
N GLU A 63 34.99 11.35 -13.51
CA GLU A 63 35.94 10.69 -14.43
C GLU A 63 37.33 10.52 -13.81
N LEU A 64 37.95 11.60 -13.32
CA LEU A 64 39.34 11.60 -12.88
C LEU A 64 39.58 10.87 -11.54
N ASP A 65 38.67 11.01 -10.57
CA ASP A 65 38.85 10.39 -9.24
C ASP A 65 38.11 9.06 -9.15
N LEU A 66 36.87 9.04 -9.65
CA LEU A 66 35.97 7.89 -9.52
C LEU A 66 36.08 6.91 -10.70
N GLY A 67 36.65 7.30 -11.83
CA GLY A 67 36.88 6.42 -12.99
C GLY A 67 35.61 6.12 -13.78
N VAL A 68 34.60 7.00 -13.70
CA VAL A 68 33.36 6.88 -14.46
C VAL A 68 33.62 7.34 -15.91
N ASP A 69 33.84 6.39 -16.80
CA ASP A 69 34.02 6.63 -18.23
C ASP A 69 32.68 6.90 -18.96
N SER A 70 32.71 7.08 -20.28
CA SER A 70 31.50 7.38 -21.07
C SER A 70 30.42 6.32 -20.97
N LEU A 71 30.77 5.03 -20.78
CA LEU A 71 29.79 3.96 -20.59
C LEU A 71 29.28 3.94 -19.14
N GLY A 72 30.19 4.13 -18.18
CA GLY A 72 29.87 4.26 -16.76
C GLY A 72 28.95 5.44 -16.46
N ARG A 73 28.98 6.52 -17.25
CA ARG A 73 28.01 7.63 -17.15
C ARG A 73 26.59 7.19 -17.52
N VAL A 74 26.42 6.35 -18.54
CA VAL A 74 25.11 5.80 -18.93
C VAL A 74 24.57 4.85 -17.85
N GLU A 75 25.42 3.98 -17.31
CA GLU A 75 25.06 3.06 -16.22
C GLU A 75 24.74 3.81 -14.92
N LEU A 76 25.51 4.86 -14.62
CA LEU A 76 25.27 5.77 -13.51
C LEU A 76 23.89 6.42 -13.64
N GLY A 77 23.55 6.94 -14.82
CA GLY A 77 22.23 7.49 -15.12
C GLY A 77 21.11 6.52 -14.81
N SER A 78 21.13 5.36 -15.47
CA SER A 78 20.08 4.34 -15.33
C SER A 78 19.93 3.84 -13.89
N GLY A 79 21.04 3.67 -13.17
CA GLY A 79 21.01 3.27 -11.77
C GLY A 79 20.41 4.34 -10.85
N LEU A 80 20.72 5.62 -11.09
CA LEU A 80 20.16 6.73 -10.34
C LEU A 80 18.67 6.93 -10.63
N GLU A 81 18.24 6.78 -11.88
CA GLU A 81 16.82 6.79 -12.27
C GLU A 81 16.04 5.71 -11.53
N SER A 82 16.59 4.49 -11.43
CA SER A 82 15.98 3.36 -10.72
C SER A 82 15.83 3.63 -9.21
N ILE A 83 16.87 4.18 -8.57
CA ILE A 83 16.90 4.42 -7.11
C ILE A 83 16.05 5.62 -6.69
N LEU A 84 15.99 6.64 -7.55
CA LEU A 84 15.32 7.90 -7.26
C LEU A 84 13.92 8.00 -7.90
N SER A 85 13.57 7.08 -8.80
CA SER A 85 12.29 7.06 -9.54
C SER A 85 12.01 8.38 -10.28
N ILE A 86 13.06 8.96 -10.87
CA ILE A 86 12.99 10.17 -11.70
C ILE A 86 13.64 9.87 -13.05
N GLU A 87 13.18 10.51 -14.12
CA GLU A 87 13.89 10.52 -15.41
C GLU A 87 15.02 11.53 -15.35
N ILE A 88 16.22 11.11 -15.77
CA ILE A 88 17.43 11.94 -15.77
C ILE A 88 17.92 12.07 -17.22
N PRO A 89 17.80 13.25 -17.84
CA PRO A 89 18.29 13.45 -19.20
C PRO A 89 19.79 13.14 -19.31
N GLN A 90 20.19 12.45 -20.37
CA GLN A 90 21.58 12.07 -20.57
C GLN A 90 22.49 13.30 -20.68
N GLU A 91 22.01 14.41 -21.25
CA GLU A 91 22.78 15.65 -21.33
C GLU A 91 23.16 16.20 -19.95
N LEU A 92 22.34 15.94 -18.93
CA LEU A 92 22.62 16.37 -17.57
C LEU A 92 23.75 15.54 -16.96
N ILE A 93 23.76 14.22 -17.16
CA ILE A 93 24.82 13.33 -16.64
C ILE A 93 26.15 13.61 -17.34
N ASP A 94 26.10 13.92 -18.63
CA ASP A 94 27.28 14.26 -19.42
C ASP A 94 27.85 15.63 -19.02
N SER A 95 27.01 16.57 -18.58
CA SER A 95 27.43 17.92 -18.16
C SER A 95 28.08 17.99 -16.78
N VAL A 96 27.90 16.96 -15.95
CA VAL A 96 28.36 16.95 -14.56
C VAL A 96 29.79 16.43 -14.46
N LEU A 97 30.63 17.13 -13.69
CA LEU A 97 32.02 16.77 -13.48
C LEU A 97 32.26 16.22 -12.07
N THR A 98 31.54 16.74 -11.07
CA THR A 98 31.73 16.37 -9.66
C THR A 98 30.49 15.74 -9.02
N VAL A 99 30.68 15.00 -7.93
CA VAL A 99 29.58 14.42 -7.13
C VAL A 99 28.65 15.51 -6.58
N LYS A 100 29.19 16.65 -6.16
CA LYS A 100 28.42 17.82 -5.69
C LYS A 100 27.50 18.37 -6.78
N GLU A 101 28.03 18.55 -7.99
CA GLU A 101 27.23 19.00 -9.14
C GLU A 101 26.13 17.98 -9.49
N LEU A 102 26.45 16.69 -9.44
CA LEU A 102 25.48 15.61 -9.68
C LEU A 102 24.30 15.73 -8.71
N ILE A 103 24.59 15.85 -7.41
CA ILE A 103 23.59 15.97 -6.35
C ILE A 103 22.74 17.24 -6.55
N ILE A 104 23.37 18.39 -6.80
CA ILE A 104 22.65 19.66 -6.98
C ILE A 104 21.73 19.60 -8.20
N GLN A 105 22.20 19.06 -9.33
CA GLN A 105 21.40 18.97 -10.55
C GLN A 105 20.25 17.97 -10.41
N ILE A 106 20.49 16.82 -9.78
CA ILE A 106 19.45 15.84 -9.48
C ILE A 106 18.43 16.39 -8.48
N GLU A 107 18.86 17.14 -7.46
CA GLU A 107 17.92 17.79 -6.54
C GLU A 107 17.12 18.88 -7.24
N ARG A 108 17.73 19.65 -8.16
CA ARG A 108 17.01 20.62 -8.98
C ARG A 108 16.00 19.95 -9.90
N LEU A 109 16.35 18.85 -10.55
CA LEU A 109 15.42 18.03 -11.32
C LEU A 109 14.32 17.45 -10.44
N SER A 110 14.65 16.94 -9.25
CA SER A 110 13.69 16.40 -8.30
C SER A 110 12.74 17.48 -7.80
N ARG A 111 13.22 18.70 -7.55
CA ARG A 111 12.40 19.87 -7.17
C ARG A 111 11.60 20.42 -8.35
N ALA A 112 12.15 20.44 -9.56
CA ALA A 112 11.46 20.87 -10.77
C ALA A 112 10.38 19.87 -11.17
N SER A 113 10.67 18.57 -11.09
CA SER A 113 9.67 17.50 -11.13
C SER A 113 8.69 17.65 -9.99
N ALA A 114 9.10 17.91 -8.74
CA ALA A 114 8.18 18.12 -7.61
C ALA A 114 7.29 19.38 -7.76
N ALA A 115 7.77 20.42 -8.43
CA ALA A 115 7.04 21.66 -8.73
C ALA A 115 6.11 21.51 -9.95
N LEU A 116 6.49 20.66 -10.91
CA LEU A 116 5.62 20.20 -12.01
C LEU A 116 4.67 19.07 -11.55
N VAL A 117 4.92 18.47 -10.39
CA VAL A 117 4.05 17.55 -9.64
C VAL A 117 2.99 18.38 -8.91
N VAL A 118 2.16 19.06 -9.70
CA VAL A 118 0.72 18.89 -9.50
C VAL A 118 0.45 17.45 -9.95
N SER A 119 0.39 16.54 -8.98
CA SER A 119 0.55 15.08 -9.12
C SER A 119 0.09 14.46 -10.45
N PRO A 120 1.02 13.92 -11.27
CA PRO A 120 0.70 13.10 -12.43
C PRO A 120 -0.17 11.89 -12.05
N GLU A 121 0.08 11.28 -10.88
CA GLU A 121 -0.72 10.16 -10.37
C GLU A 121 -2.21 10.48 -10.21
N GLN A 122 -2.59 11.71 -9.82
CA GLN A 122 -4.00 12.09 -9.64
C GLN A 122 -4.73 12.21 -10.96
N LYS A 123 -4.09 12.76 -12.00
CA LYS A 123 -4.65 12.76 -13.36
C LYS A 123 -4.72 11.34 -13.92
N THR A 124 -3.72 10.50 -13.66
CA THR A 124 -3.66 9.11 -14.14
C THR A 124 -4.74 8.21 -13.52
N TRP A 125 -4.94 8.26 -12.20
CA TRP A 125 -5.97 7.43 -11.55
C TRP A 125 -7.38 7.84 -11.95
N ASN A 126 -7.66 9.13 -12.07
CA ASN A 126 -8.95 9.61 -12.54
C ASN A 126 -9.26 9.09 -13.96
N GLN A 127 -8.27 9.09 -14.86
CA GLN A 127 -8.38 8.52 -16.19
C GLN A 127 -8.61 7.00 -16.17
N ILE A 128 -7.82 6.23 -15.40
CA ILE A 128 -7.98 4.78 -15.26
C ILE A 128 -9.37 4.43 -14.73
N LEU A 129 -9.83 5.16 -13.71
CA LEU A 129 -11.13 4.95 -13.09
C LEU A 129 -12.28 5.23 -14.05
N ASN A 130 -12.19 6.29 -14.86
CA ASN A 130 -13.25 6.65 -15.79
C ASN A 130 -13.32 5.77 -17.04
N GLN A 131 -12.31 4.93 -17.28
CA GLN A 131 -12.39 3.91 -18.32
C GLN A 131 -13.43 2.85 -17.95
N LYS A 132 -14.20 2.43 -18.95
CA LYS A 132 -15.19 1.36 -18.80
C LYS A 132 -14.46 0.05 -18.51
N PRO A 133 -14.84 -0.71 -17.45
CA PRO A 133 -14.27 -2.03 -17.21
C PRO A 133 -14.56 -2.97 -18.40
N PRO A 134 -13.73 -4.01 -18.62
CA PRO A 134 -13.93 -4.97 -19.72
C PRO A 134 -15.35 -5.56 -19.74
N ASP A 135 -15.93 -5.76 -20.92
CA ASP A 135 -17.33 -6.22 -21.05
C ASP A 135 -17.57 -7.59 -20.38
N GLU A 136 -16.60 -8.50 -20.47
CA GLU A 136 -16.66 -9.80 -19.76
C GLU A 136 -16.79 -9.67 -18.24
N LEU A 137 -16.31 -8.56 -17.70
CA LEU A 137 -16.36 -8.24 -16.27
C LEU A 137 -17.73 -7.66 -15.90
N LEU A 138 -18.28 -6.82 -16.76
CA LEU A 138 -19.61 -6.24 -16.60
C LEU A 138 -20.70 -7.32 -16.61
N ASP A 139 -20.59 -8.32 -17.49
CA ASP A 139 -21.54 -9.43 -17.56
C ASP A 139 -21.56 -10.28 -16.27
N LYS A 140 -20.44 -10.30 -15.54
CA LYS A 140 -20.34 -10.97 -14.24
C LYS A 140 -20.94 -10.11 -13.11
N ILE A 141 -21.00 -8.79 -13.27
CA ILE A 141 -21.58 -7.87 -12.28
C ILE A 141 -23.10 -7.78 -12.49
N LYS A 142 -23.83 -8.65 -11.82
CA LYS A 142 -25.30 -8.54 -11.75
C LYS A 142 -25.69 -7.38 -10.83
N LEU A 143 -26.08 -6.24 -11.41
CA LEU A 143 -26.48 -5.05 -10.64
C LEU A 143 -27.89 -5.16 -10.03
N ASN A 144 -28.79 -5.86 -10.74
CA ASN A 144 -30.19 -5.99 -10.37
C ASN A 144 -30.52 -7.46 -10.12
N TYR A 145 -31.01 -7.72 -8.92
CA TYR A 145 -31.37 -9.05 -8.46
C TYR A 145 -32.88 -9.13 -8.27
N GLY A 146 -33.48 -10.21 -8.74
CA GLY A 146 -34.92 -10.44 -8.70
C GLY A 146 -35.41 -10.72 -7.28
N LEU A 147 -36.73 -10.95 -7.15
CA LEU A 147 -37.33 -11.29 -5.86
C LEU A 147 -36.74 -12.57 -5.26
N LEU A 148 -36.48 -13.59 -6.08
CA LEU A 148 -35.87 -14.85 -5.66
C LEU A 148 -34.49 -14.64 -5.06
N ASP A 149 -33.65 -13.82 -5.69
CA ASP A 149 -32.29 -13.55 -5.20
C ASP A 149 -32.29 -12.75 -3.90
N LYS A 150 -33.23 -11.82 -3.74
CA LYS A 150 -33.44 -11.10 -2.47
C LYS A 150 -33.87 -12.06 -1.36
N LEU A 151 -34.76 -13.00 -1.67
CA LEU A 151 -35.19 -14.04 -0.74
C LEU A 151 -34.04 -14.98 -0.36
N LEU A 152 -33.24 -15.44 -1.34
CA LEU A 152 -32.05 -16.23 -1.09
C LEU A 152 -31.02 -15.48 -0.23
N THR A 153 -30.84 -14.18 -0.49
CA THR A 153 -29.98 -13.31 0.35
C THR A 153 -30.50 -13.24 1.77
N LEU A 154 -31.82 -13.10 1.96
CA LEU A 154 -32.45 -13.05 3.28
C LEU A 154 -32.25 -14.36 4.05
N ILE A 155 -32.54 -15.50 3.41
CA ILE A 155 -32.41 -16.84 3.99
C ILE A 155 -30.95 -17.09 4.37
N PHE A 156 -30.03 -16.89 3.44
CA PHE A 156 -28.60 -17.07 3.69
C PHE A 156 -28.11 -16.21 4.84
N LYS A 157 -28.48 -14.93 4.84
CA LYS A 157 -28.11 -14.00 5.91
C LYS A 157 -28.66 -14.47 7.27
N ALA A 158 -29.92 -14.87 7.34
CA ALA A 158 -30.55 -15.34 8.57
C ALA A 158 -29.91 -16.64 9.09
N LEU A 159 -29.62 -17.60 8.19
CA LEU A 159 -28.96 -18.86 8.53
C LEU A 159 -27.55 -18.63 9.08
N PHE A 160 -26.73 -17.82 8.41
CA PHE A 160 -25.37 -17.52 8.87
C PHE A 160 -25.36 -16.67 10.15
N GLU A 161 -26.27 -15.70 10.27
CA GLU A 161 -26.41 -14.93 11.50
C GLU A 161 -26.80 -15.84 12.68
N GLY A 162 -27.76 -16.74 12.48
CA GLY A 162 -28.15 -17.74 13.48
C GLY A 162 -27.00 -18.68 13.84
N PHE A 163 -26.32 -19.23 12.84
CA PHE A 163 -25.16 -20.10 13.01
C PHE A 163 -24.05 -19.41 13.84
N PHE A 164 -23.64 -18.20 13.48
CA PHE A 164 -22.60 -17.49 14.22
C PHE A 164 -23.08 -17.03 15.60
N ARG A 165 -24.35 -16.69 15.78
CA ARG A 165 -24.88 -16.34 17.11
C ARG A 165 -24.90 -17.54 18.05
N VAL A 166 -25.36 -18.70 17.58
CA VAL A 166 -25.51 -19.91 18.40
C VAL A 166 -24.15 -20.56 18.67
N PHE A 167 -23.37 -20.84 17.63
CA PHE A 167 -22.14 -21.63 17.77
C PHE A 167 -20.90 -20.77 18.10
N TYR A 168 -20.91 -19.49 17.73
CA TYR A 168 -19.75 -18.60 17.89
C TYR A 168 -20.03 -17.40 18.79
N SER A 169 -21.18 -17.35 19.47
CA SER A 169 -21.56 -16.25 20.38
C SER A 169 -21.39 -14.86 19.74
N LEU A 170 -21.74 -14.72 18.44
CA LEU A 170 -21.52 -13.50 17.67
C LEU A 170 -22.12 -12.27 18.33
N ARG A 171 -21.30 -11.26 18.59
CA ARG A 171 -21.72 -9.94 19.05
C ARG A 171 -21.53 -8.88 17.96
N VAL A 172 -22.59 -8.16 17.64
CA VAL A 172 -22.58 -7.07 16.65
C VAL A 172 -22.69 -5.73 17.37
N SER A 173 -21.82 -4.78 17.05
CA SER A 173 -21.83 -3.43 17.62
C SER A 173 -21.65 -2.37 16.53
N GLY A 174 -22.18 -1.17 16.76
CA GLY A 174 -22.04 -0.05 15.81
C GLY A 174 -22.91 -0.13 14.56
N ARG A 175 -23.85 -1.08 14.47
CA ARG A 175 -24.72 -1.28 13.29
C ARG A 175 -25.51 -0.01 12.88
N ARG A 176 -25.77 0.89 13.82
CA ARG A 176 -26.39 2.21 13.58
C ARG A 176 -25.54 3.18 12.77
N ASN A 177 -24.22 2.94 12.69
CA ASN A 177 -23.29 3.77 11.94
C ASN A 177 -23.30 3.42 10.44
N ILE A 178 -23.95 2.32 10.04
CA ILE A 178 -24.04 1.90 8.64
C ILE A 178 -25.01 2.85 7.92
N PRO A 179 -24.59 3.56 6.87
CA PRO A 179 -25.49 4.41 6.11
C PRO A 179 -26.69 3.62 5.53
N PRO A 180 -27.88 4.22 5.46
CA PRO A 180 -29.08 3.52 4.97
C PRO A 180 -29.02 3.18 3.47
N SER A 181 -28.18 3.90 2.70
CA SER A 181 -27.97 3.73 1.27
C SER A 181 -26.50 3.97 0.90
N GLY A 182 -26.08 3.41 -0.23
CA GLY A 182 -24.77 3.68 -0.83
C GLY A 182 -24.67 5.11 -1.42
N PRO A 183 -23.52 5.43 -2.04
CA PRO A 183 -22.33 4.59 -2.11
C PRO A 183 -21.42 4.76 -0.89
N TYR A 184 -20.83 3.67 -0.42
CA TYR A 184 -19.78 3.66 0.60
C TYR A 184 -19.00 2.34 0.51
N ILE A 185 -17.81 2.32 1.12
CA ILE A 185 -16.94 1.14 1.09
C ILE A 185 -16.75 0.62 2.52
N PHE A 186 -17.11 -0.65 2.77
CA PHE A 186 -16.71 -1.33 4.00
C PHE A 186 -15.23 -1.70 3.93
N CYS A 187 -14.51 -1.39 5.00
CA CYS A 187 -13.09 -1.68 5.16
C CYS A 187 -12.87 -2.53 6.42
N PRO A 188 -13.17 -3.85 6.38
CA PRO A 188 -12.85 -4.77 7.46
C PRO A 188 -11.37 -5.20 7.46
N ASN A 189 -10.82 -5.52 8.62
CA ASN A 189 -9.61 -6.34 8.71
C ASN A 189 -9.86 -7.76 8.17
N HIS A 190 -8.79 -8.45 7.74
CA HIS A 190 -8.89 -9.78 7.14
C HIS A 190 -8.00 -10.81 7.83
N ALA A 191 -8.58 -11.73 8.60
CA ALA A 191 -7.84 -12.75 9.34
C ALA A 191 -8.38 -14.18 9.15
N SER A 192 -9.53 -14.36 8.49
CA SER A 192 -10.23 -15.64 8.43
C SER A 192 -11.00 -15.86 7.13
N PHE A 193 -11.27 -17.13 6.83
CA PHE A 193 -12.26 -17.50 5.82
C PHE A 193 -13.69 -17.06 6.18
N TYR A 194 -13.98 -16.80 7.47
CA TYR A 194 -15.32 -16.37 7.90
C TYR A 194 -15.61 -14.89 7.71
N ASP A 195 -14.62 -14.02 7.49
CA ASP A 195 -14.79 -12.57 7.61
C ASP A 195 -15.89 -12.01 6.70
N GLY A 196 -15.91 -12.42 5.43
CA GLY A 196 -16.94 -11.98 4.49
C GLY A 196 -18.36 -12.44 4.88
N PHE A 197 -18.48 -13.66 5.41
CA PHE A 197 -19.75 -14.22 5.88
C PHE A 197 -20.23 -13.52 7.16
N ILE A 198 -19.31 -13.21 8.08
CA ILE A 198 -19.61 -12.47 9.31
C ILE A 198 -20.11 -11.08 8.94
N LEU A 199 -19.44 -10.38 8.02
CA LEU A 199 -19.87 -9.05 7.58
C LEU A 199 -21.25 -9.10 6.92
N LEU A 200 -21.44 -9.95 5.91
CA LEU A 200 -22.71 -10.06 5.18
C LEU A 200 -23.89 -10.41 6.10
N SER A 201 -23.68 -11.33 7.05
CA SER A 201 -24.72 -11.73 8.01
C SER A 201 -25.02 -10.64 9.06
N SER A 202 -24.09 -9.71 9.31
CA SER A 202 -24.19 -8.72 10.38
C SER A 202 -24.75 -7.35 9.96
N VAL A 203 -24.84 -7.08 8.65
CA VAL A 203 -25.38 -5.81 8.12
C VAL A 203 -26.92 -5.83 8.01
N PRO A 204 -27.61 -4.68 7.92
CA PRO A 204 -29.03 -4.62 7.60
C PRO A 204 -29.36 -5.30 6.26
N PHE A 205 -30.57 -5.87 6.12
CA PHE A 205 -30.97 -6.56 4.89
C PHE A 205 -30.90 -5.68 3.65
N LYS A 206 -31.34 -4.41 3.74
CA LYS A 206 -31.23 -3.43 2.65
C LYS A 206 -29.79 -3.19 2.20
N CYS A 207 -28.83 -3.25 3.13
CA CYS A 207 -27.41 -3.18 2.80
C CYS A 207 -26.94 -4.50 2.17
N ALA A 208 -27.29 -5.66 2.73
CA ALA A 208 -26.89 -6.96 2.22
C ALA A 208 -27.25 -7.19 0.74
N ILE A 209 -28.45 -6.75 0.31
CA ILE A 209 -28.88 -6.89 -1.09
C ILE A 209 -28.17 -5.93 -2.06
N ASN A 210 -27.48 -4.91 -1.55
CA ASN A 210 -26.72 -3.93 -2.34
C ASN A 210 -25.20 -4.05 -2.12
N LEU A 211 -24.75 -5.03 -1.33
CA LEU A 211 -23.36 -5.25 -0.98
C LEU A 211 -22.69 -6.16 -2.01
N PHE A 212 -21.56 -5.71 -2.53
CA PHE A 212 -20.65 -6.44 -3.40
C PHE A 212 -19.34 -6.67 -2.67
N PHE A 213 -18.71 -7.81 -2.88
CA PHE A 213 -17.37 -8.07 -2.37
C PHE A 213 -16.39 -8.03 -3.54
N ILE A 214 -15.16 -7.61 -3.29
CA ILE A 214 -14.07 -7.72 -4.27
C ILE A 214 -13.06 -8.71 -3.72
N GLY A 215 -12.68 -9.70 -4.54
CA GLY A 215 -11.73 -10.72 -4.10
C GLY A 215 -11.29 -11.68 -5.19
N HIS A 216 -10.23 -12.42 -4.87
CA HIS A 216 -9.47 -13.22 -5.82
C HIS A 216 -10.22 -14.44 -6.39
N ALA A 217 -10.10 -14.64 -7.70
CA ALA A 217 -10.69 -15.70 -8.52
C ALA A 217 -10.39 -17.15 -8.06
N LYS A 218 -9.31 -17.40 -7.30
CA LYS A 218 -8.99 -18.76 -6.81
C LYS A 218 -9.88 -19.23 -5.66
N ILE A 219 -10.59 -18.32 -4.98
CA ILE A 219 -11.55 -18.66 -3.92
C ILE A 219 -12.77 -19.44 -4.47
N PHE A 220 -12.98 -19.39 -5.79
CA PHE A 220 -14.17 -19.89 -6.51
C PHE A 220 -14.15 -21.39 -6.79
N GLN A 221 -13.04 -22.09 -6.53
CA GLN A 221 -12.95 -23.53 -6.81
C GLN A 221 -13.62 -24.41 -5.74
N ARG A 222 -13.99 -23.86 -4.57
CA ARG A 222 -14.64 -24.64 -3.50
C ARG A 222 -16.17 -24.65 -3.65
N PRO A 223 -16.84 -25.82 -3.61
CA PRO A 223 -18.28 -25.94 -3.88
C PRO A 223 -19.18 -25.15 -2.91
N LEU A 224 -18.81 -25.07 -1.62
CA LEU A 224 -19.52 -24.25 -0.63
C LEU A 224 -19.46 -22.75 -0.95
N ILE A 225 -18.36 -22.31 -1.57
CA ILE A 225 -18.11 -20.92 -1.92
C ILE A 225 -18.82 -20.55 -3.23
N LYS A 226 -18.98 -21.49 -4.18
CA LYS A 226 -19.75 -21.27 -5.42
C LYS A 226 -21.20 -20.81 -5.14
N TRP A 227 -21.84 -21.34 -4.09
CA TRP A 227 -23.16 -20.88 -3.66
C TRP A 227 -23.12 -19.51 -2.96
N ALA A 228 -22.12 -19.28 -2.12
CA ALA A 228 -21.91 -17.99 -1.47
C ALA A 228 -21.63 -16.86 -2.46
N VAL A 229 -20.95 -17.12 -3.57
CA VAL A 229 -20.62 -16.14 -4.62
C VAL A 229 -21.88 -15.51 -5.24
N LYS A 230 -22.93 -16.31 -5.47
CA LYS A 230 -24.22 -15.79 -6.00
C LYS A 230 -24.92 -14.87 -5.00
N VAL A 231 -24.80 -15.16 -3.71
CA VAL A 231 -25.46 -14.39 -2.64
C VAL A 231 -24.65 -13.15 -2.22
N ALA A 232 -23.33 -13.29 -2.17
CA ALA A 232 -22.39 -12.25 -1.76
C ALA A 232 -22.00 -11.30 -2.91
N ARG A 233 -22.48 -11.52 -4.14
CA ARG A 233 -22.22 -10.61 -5.29
C ARG A 233 -20.73 -10.30 -5.45
N LEU A 234 -19.91 -11.37 -5.42
CA LEU A 234 -18.45 -11.27 -5.44
C LEU A 234 -17.95 -10.95 -6.85
N ILE A 235 -17.24 -9.83 -6.98
CA ILE A 235 -16.51 -9.43 -8.18
C ILE A 235 -15.17 -10.17 -8.16
N SER A 236 -15.02 -11.12 -9.10
CA SER A 236 -13.86 -12.01 -9.21
C SER A 236 -12.71 -11.34 -9.95
N ILE A 237 -11.88 -10.58 -9.26
CA ILE A 237 -10.67 -9.96 -9.83
C ILE A 237 -9.55 -10.17 -8.83
N ASP A 238 -8.37 -10.53 -9.31
CA ASP A 238 -7.18 -10.46 -8.46
C ASP A 238 -6.75 -9.00 -8.34
N PRO A 239 -6.93 -8.34 -7.18
CA PRO A 239 -6.57 -6.93 -7.04
C PRO A 239 -5.05 -6.73 -7.04
N VAL A 240 -4.26 -7.79 -6.87
CA VAL A 240 -2.80 -7.77 -6.90
C VAL A 240 -2.30 -7.76 -8.34
N ASP A 241 -2.81 -8.68 -9.16
CA ASP A 241 -2.37 -8.83 -10.56
C ASP A 241 -3.14 -7.90 -11.53
N HIS A 242 -4.36 -7.47 -11.15
CA HIS A 242 -5.29 -6.69 -11.98
C HIS A 242 -5.91 -5.51 -11.20
N LEU A 243 -5.04 -4.66 -10.63
CA LEU A 243 -5.45 -3.52 -9.80
C LEU A 243 -6.36 -2.55 -10.57
N SER A 244 -6.03 -2.20 -11.81
CA SER A 244 -6.78 -1.23 -12.63
C SER A 244 -8.20 -1.71 -12.91
N GLU A 245 -8.37 -2.97 -13.31
CA GLU A 245 -9.67 -3.59 -13.58
C GLU A 245 -10.50 -3.71 -12.30
N SER A 246 -9.86 -4.01 -11.17
CA SER A 246 -10.51 -4.04 -9.85
C SER A 246 -11.06 -2.66 -9.46
N LEU A 247 -10.27 -1.61 -9.68
CA LEU A 247 -10.65 -0.22 -9.41
C LEU A 247 -11.77 0.25 -10.35
N GLN A 248 -11.70 -0.06 -11.64
CA GLN A 248 -12.75 0.24 -12.62
C GLN A 248 -14.07 -0.45 -12.27
N ALA A 249 -14.03 -1.74 -11.91
CA ALA A 249 -15.19 -2.49 -11.44
C ALA A 249 -15.78 -1.88 -10.18
N SER A 250 -14.93 -1.48 -9.24
CA SER A 250 -15.33 -0.80 -8.01
C SER A 250 -16.06 0.50 -8.31
N ARG A 251 -15.48 1.34 -9.17
CA ARG A 251 -16.10 2.61 -9.58
C ARG A 251 -17.43 2.39 -10.26
N PHE A 252 -17.53 1.41 -11.16
CA PHE A 252 -18.78 1.09 -11.85
C PHE A 252 -19.89 0.74 -10.85
N VAL A 253 -19.61 -0.15 -9.90
CA VAL A 253 -20.60 -0.57 -8.88
C VAL A 253 -20.96 0.57 -7.94
N LEU A 254 -19.97 1.32 -7.45
CA LEU A 254 -20.20 2.50 -6.60
C LEU A 254 -21.02 3.57 -7.34
N GLY A 255 -20.75 3.80 -8.63
CA GLY A 255 -21.51 4.71 -9.49
C GLY A 255 -22.98 4.32 -9.70
N LYS A 256 -23.35 3.07 -9.39
CA LYS A 256 -24.75 2.58 -9.37
C LYS A 256 -25.38 2.64 -7.98
N ASN A 257 -24.84 3.46 -7.09
CA ASN A 257 -25.32 3.66 -5.72
C ASN A 257 -25.28 2.39 -4.86
N LYS A 258 -24.37 1.47 -5.18
CA LYS A 258 -24.16 0.21 -4.45
C LYS A 258 -23.08 0.35 -3.40
N VAL A 259 -22.91 -0.69 -2.60
CA VAL A 259 -21.94 -0.75 -1.50
C VAL A 259 -20.93 -1.82 -1.82
N ILE A 260 -19.66 -1.57 -1.52
CA ILE A 260 -18.59 -2.56 -1.74
C ILE A 260 -17.90 -2.88 -0.41
N CYS A 261 -17.49 -4.13 -0.24
CA CYS A 261 -16.55 -4.56 0.80
C CYS A 261 -15.19 -4.82 0.17
N ILE A 262 -14.18 -4.10 0.64
CA ILE A 262 -12.77 -4.27 0.25
C ILE A 262 -11.99 -4.57 1.53
N PHE A 263 -11.28 -5.69 1.54
CA PHE A 263 -10.31 -6.01 2.59
C PHE A 263 -9.00 -5.29 2.25
N PRO A 264 -8.66 -4.18 2.94
CA PRO A 264 -7.57 -3.29 2.51
C PRO A 264 -6.18 -3.93 2.67
N GLU A 265 -6.05 -4.98 3.47
CA GLU A 265 -4.80 -5.77 3.63
C GLU A 265 -4.43 -6.55 2.35
N GLY A 266 -5.39 -6.83 1.46
CA GLY A 266 -5.18 -7.60 0.21
C GLY A 266 -4.95 -9.11 0.41
N ALA A 267 -4.45 -9.52 1.57
CA ALA A 267 -4.31 -10.92 2.00
C ALA A 267 -4.87 -11.10 3.42
N ARG A 268 -5.07 -12.37 3.82
CA ARG A 268 -5.42 -12.70 5.21
C ARG A 268 -4.18 -12.65 6.08
N SER A 269 -4.23 -11.91 7.18
CA SER A 269 -3.19 -11.92 8.20
C SER A 269 -2.94 -13.36 8.70
N ILE A 270 -1.67 -13.72 8.81
CA ILE A 270 -1.23 -15.01 9.34
C ILE A 270 -1.26 -14.99 10.87
N ALA A 271 -0.88 -13.85 11.46
CA ALA A 271 -0.76 -13.68 12.90
C ALA A 271 -2.03 -13.08 13.57
N GLY A 272 -3.01 -12.63 12.77
CA GLY A 272 -4.24 -12.00 13.27
C GLY A 272 -4.07 -10.53 13.66
N TYR A 273 -2.95 -9.91 13.28
CA TYR A 273 -2.75 -8.48 13.42
C TYR A 273 -3.38 -7.73 12.23
N VAL A 274 -3.61 -6.43 12.41
CA VAL A 274 -4.03 -5.56 11.31
C VAL A 274 -2.76 -5.20 10.53
N GLU A 275 -2.60 -5.85 9.38
CA GLU A 275 -1.45 -5.66 8.48
C GLU A 275 -1.45 -4.26 7.84
N GLU A 276 -0.42 -3.98 7.05
CA GLU A 276 -0.37 -2.79 6.21
C GLU A 276 -1.45 -2.82 5.12
N PHE A 277 -2.04 -1.65 4.85
CA PHE A 277 -3.13 -1.52 3.89
C PHE A 277 -2.60 -1.12 2.51
N LYS A 278 -3.22 -1.64 1.46
CA LYS A 278 -2.91 -1.30 0.08
C LYS A 278 -3.64 -0.03 -0.35
N LYS A 279 -2.97 0.81 -1.14
CA LYS A 279 -3.46 2.12 -1.62
C LYS A 279 -4.78 2.12 -2.40
N GLY A 280 -5.23 0.98 -2.93
CA GLY A 280 -6.43 0.88 -3.78
C GLY A 280 -7.70 1.47 -3.15
N VAL A 281 -7.93 1.25 -1.84
CA VAL A 281 -9.08 1.84 -1.15
C VAL A 281 -8.94 3.35 -0.95
N GLY A 282 -7.71 3.84 -0.76
CA GLY A 282 -7.41 5.27 -0.67
C GLY A 282 -7.65 6.00 -1.99
N ILE A 283 -7.26 5.37 -3.11
CA ILE A 283 -7.54 5.87 -4.47
C ILE A 283 -9.05 6.02 -4.68
N LEU A 284 -9.84 4.98 -4.41
CA LEU A 284 -11.30 5.04 -4.56
C LEU A 284 -11.94 6.10 -3.65
N ALA A 285 -11.50 6.20 -2.39
CA ALA A 285 -12.06 7.15 -1.45
C ALA A 285 -11.84 8.60 -1.91
N LYS A 286 -10.61 8.92 -2.31
CA LYS A 286 -10.19 10.27 -2.72
C LYS A 286 -10.77 10.66 -4.08
N GLU A 287 -10.58 9.82 -5.09
CA GLU A 287 -10.98 10.14 -6.46
C GLU A 287 -12.49 10.15 -6.65
N LEU A 288 -13.24 9.37 -5.86
CA LEU A 288 -14.70 9.29 -5.96
C LEU A 288 -15.41 10.11 -4.89
N ASN A 289 -14.67 10.66 -3.93
CA ASN A 289 -15.21 11.32 -2.74
C ASN A 289 -16.26 10.46 -2.00
N ILE A 290 -15.94 9.18 -1.80
CA ILE A 290 -16.85 8.18 -1.20
C ILE A 290 -16.39 7.87 0.23
N PRO A 291 -17.31 7.81 1.20
CA PRO A 291 -16.97 7.49 2.58
C PRO A 291 -16.49 6.04 2.75
N LEU A 292 -15.48 5.88 3.59
CA LEU A 292 -14.97 4.60 4.06
C LEU A 292 -15.61 4.27 5.41
N LEU A 293 -16.04 3.02 5.56
CA LEU A 293 -16.65 2.52 6.78
C LEU A 293 -15.71 1.48 7.42
N PRO A 294 -14.86 1.88 8.39
CA PRO A 294 -13.95 0.97 9.07
C PRO A 294 -14.73 -0.07 9.85
N VAL A 295 -14.31 -1.33 9.73
CA VAL A 295 -14.91 -2.47 10.44
C VAL A 295 -13.82 -3.26 11.12
N TYR A 296 -14.06 -3.66 12.36
CA TYR A 296 -13.18 -4.58 13.07
C TYR A 296 -13.91 -5.89 13.39
N ILE A 297 -13.34 -6.99 12.90
CA ILE A 297 -13.76 -8.37 13.13
C ILE A 297 -12.73 -9.01 14.05
N LYS A 298 -13.20 -9.48 15.21
CA LYS A 298 -12.40 -10.10 16.26
C LYS A 298 -12.82 -11.54 16.50
N GLY A 299 -11.83 -12.39 16.76
CA GLY A 299 -12.00 -13.81 17.06
C GLY A 299 -12.06 -14.68 15.81
N SER A 300 -12.16 -14.08 14.62
CA SER A 300 -12.19 -14.83 13.37
C SER A 300 -10.83 -15.47 13.08
N GLU A 301 -9.73 -14.81 13.49
CA GLU A 301 -8.35 -15.29 13.48
C GLU A 301 -8.19 -16.62 14.23
N PHE A 302 -9.00 -16.87 15.26
CA PHE A 302 -8.99 -18.14 16.01
C PHE A 302 -10.01 -19.14 15.48
N ALA A 303 -11.12 -18.64 14.92
CA ALA A 303 -12.22 -19.45 14.44
C ALA A 303 -11.85 -20.23 13.18
N TRP A 304 -11.33 -19.58 12.14
CA TRP A 304 -10.93 -20.28 10.91
C TRP A 304 -9.80 -19.56 10.17
N PRO A 305 -8.57 -19.56 10.72
CA PRO A 305 -7.42 -18.95 10.07
C PRO A 305 -7.01 -19.72 8.81
N ARG A 306 -6.23 -19.07 7.93
CA ARG A 306 -5.73 -19.69 6.69
C ARG A 306 -4.86 -20.94 6.95
N THR A 307 -4.20 -21.01 8.09
CA THR A 307 -3.30 -22.11 8.49
C THR A 307 -4.03 -23.39 8.94
N ARG A 308 -5.35 -23.33 9.17
CA ARG A 308 -6.12 -24.47 9.69
C ARG A 308 -7.09 -25.04 8.65
N LYS A 309 -7.16 -26.37 8.56
CA LYS A 309 -8.07 -27.08 7.65
C LYS A 309 -9.55 -26.89 8.01
N PHE A 310 -9.89 -27.03 9.30
CA PHE A 310 -11.27 -26.97 9.80
C PHE A 310 -11.49 -25.82 10.79
N PRO A 311 -12.71 -25.26 10.86
CA PRO A 311 -13.04 -24.21 11.82
C PRO A 311 -13.08 -24.75 13.26
N ARG A 312 -12.86 -23.86 14.22
CA ARG A 312 -12.98 -24.11 15.67
C ARG A 312 -13.96 -23.09 16.26
N ILE A 313 -14.78 -23.53 17.20
CA ILE A 313 -15.65 -22.63 17.96
C ILE A 313 -14.80 -21.63 18.74
N HIS A 314 -15.04 -20.34 18.49
CA HIS A 314 -14.43 -19.24 19.21
C HIS A 314 -15.39 -18.03 19.21
N PRO A 315 -15.52 -17.27 20.32
CA PRO A 315 -16.36 -16.08 20.34
C PRO A 315 -16.00 -15.09 19.23
N LEU A 316 -17.01 -14.65 18.47
CA LEU A 316 -16.88 -13.66 17.39
C LEU A 316 -17.46 -12.30 17.79
N ARG A 317 -16.82 -11.24 17.34
CA ARG A 317 -17.34 -9.88 17.47
C ARG A 317 -17.07 -9.08 16.21
N ILE A 318 -18.07 -8.34 15.75
CA ILE A 318 -17.93 -7.37 14.66
C ILE A 318 -18.36 -5.99 15.14
N ILE A 319 -17.54 -4.99 14.85
CA ILE A 319 -17.72 -3.61 15.27
C ILE A 319 -17.67 -2.73 14.03
N PHE A 320 -18.77 -2.04 13.74
CA PHE A 320 -18.85 -1.04 12.68
C PHE A 320 -18.48 0.34 13.24
N GLY A 321 -17.42 0.95 12.72
CA GLY A 321 -17.02 2.32 13.05
C GLY A 321 -17.97 3.36 12.46
N LYS A 322 -17.64 4.65 12.61
CA LYS A 322 -18.35 5.72 11.90
C LYS A 322 -17.82 5.83 10.47
N PRO A 323 -18.65 6.17 9.48
CA PRO A 323 -18.16 6.53 8.15
C PRO A 323 -17.19 7.70 8.27
N VAL A 324 -16.07 7.63 7.55
CA VAL A 324 -15.03 8.66 7.50
C VAL A 324 -14.78 9.04 6.04
N LEU A 325 -14.56 10.33 5.79
CA LEU A 325 -14.16 10.80 4.47
C LEU A 325 -12.65 10.81 4.37
N TRP A 326 -12.14 10.81 3.14
CA TRP A 326 -10.70 10.71 2.89
C TRP A 326 -9.91 11.89 3.51
N HIS A 327 -10.47 13.10 3.49
CA HIS A 327 -9.85 14.30 4.07
C HIS A 327 -9.60 14.18 5.59
N ASP A 328 -10.41 13.38 6.28
CA ASP A 328 -10.26 13.15 7.73
C ASP A 328 -9.18 12.11 8.05
N LEU A 329 -8.70 11.38 7.04
CA LEU A 329 -7.75 10.27 7.19
C LEU A 329 -6.34 10.68 6.77
N GLY A 330 -6.20 11.45 5.70
CA GLY A 330 -4.90 11.90 5.19
C GLY A 330 -4.99 12.76 3.94
N SER A 331 -3.85 13.32 3.52
CA SER A 331 -3.75 14.22 2.35
C SER A 331 -3.48 13.49 1.03
N ASP A 332 -2.83 12.33 1.07
CA ASP A 332 -2.45 11.48 -0.06
C ASP A 332 -3.00 10.06 0.11
N TYR A 333 -2.84 9.20 -0.90
CA TYR A 333 -3.41 7.84 -0.87
C TYR A 333 -2.85 7.00 0.29
N GLU A 334 -1.55 7.10 0.57
CA GLU A 334 -0.88 6.37 1.65
C GLU A 334 -1.35 6.88 3.03
N GLY A 335 -1.44 8.19 3.21
CA GLY A 335 -1.99 8.81 4.42
C GLY A 335 -3.44 8.40 4.68
N ILE A 336 -4.26 8.32 3.63
CA ILE A 336 -5.65 7.84 3.75
C ILE A 336 -5.71 6.40 4.26
N VAL A 337 -4.90 5.49 3.70
CA VAL A 337 -4.95 4.08 4.12
C VAL A 337 -4.35 3.87 5.52
N GLU A 338 -3.33 4.63 5.90
CA GLU A 338 -2.79 4.59 7.27
C GLU A 338 -3.77 5.22 8.28
N GLY A 339 -4.45 6.32 7.93
CA GLY A 339 -5.52 6.89 8.73
C GLY A 339 -6.69 5.90 8.93
N LEU A 340 -7.09 5.21 7.86
CA LEU A 340 -8.09 4.15 7.93
C LEU A 340 -7.66 2.99 8.85
N ARG A 341 -6.39 2.59 8.74
CA ARG A 341 -5.80 1.54 9.58
C ARG A 341 -5.83 1.93 11.06
N LYS A 342 -5.49 3.17 11.39
CA LYS A 342 -5.59 3.73 12.75
C LYS A 342 -7.01 3.67 13.29
N GLU A 343 -8.03 4.00 12.48
CA GLU A 343 -9.43 3.89 12.90
C GLU A 343 -9.83 2.43 13.19
N ILE A 344 -9.37 1.45 12.42
CA ILE A 344 -9.62 0.03 12.72
C ILE A 344 -8.89 -0.43 13.98
N ILE A 345 -7.65 0.00 14.20
CA ILE A 345 -6.89 -0.27 15.44
C ILE A 345 -7.60 0.34 16.66
N LYS A 346 -8.18 1.53 16.53
CA LYS A 346 -8.98 2.17 17.57
C LYS A 346 -10.23 1.33 17.91
N LEU A 347 -10.92 0.79 16.91
CA LEU A 347 -12.04 -0.15 17.14
C LEU A 347 -11.57 -1.43 17.85
N LYS A 348 -10.39 -1.94 17.52
CA LYS A 348 -9.76 -3.06 18.23
C LYS A 348 -9.55 -2.74 19.71
N ASN A 349 -8.93 -1.61 20.02
CA ASN A 349 -8.65 -1.21 21.41
C ASN A 349 -9.94 -0.99 22.24
N GLN A 350 -11.00 -0.46 21.61
CA GLN A 350 -12.34 -0.36 22.24
C GLN A 350 -12.96 -1.74 22.55
N SER A 351 -12.67 -2.74 21.72
CA SER A 351 -13.12 -4.12 21.93
C SER A 351 -12.42 -4.78 23.11
N ASP A 352 -11.14 -4.47 23.31
CA ASP A 352 -10.28 -5.03 24.36
C ASP A 352 -10.53 -4.39 25.72
N SER A 353 -10.76 -3.08 25.77
CA SER A 353 -11.05 -2.34 27.02
C SER A 353 -12.38 -2.76 27.68
N LYS A 354 -13.42 -3.11 26.93
CA LYS A 354 -14.70 -3.62 27.46
C LYS A 354 -14.62 -5.01 28.13
N LYS A 355 -13.43 -5.61 28.24
CA LYS A 355 -13.19 -6.86 28.99
C LYS A 355 -12.61 -6.64 30.38
N ARG A 356 -12.19 -5.41 30.74
CA ARG A 356 -11.68 -5.08 32.07
C ARG A 356 -12.80 -4.59 32.99
#